data_AF-X6P8A2-F1
#
_entry.id   AF-X6P8A2-F1
#
_cell.length_a   1.000
_cell.length_b   1.000
_cell.length_c   1.000
_cell.angle_alpha   90.00
_cell.angle_beta   90.00
_cell.angle_gamma   90.00
#
_symmetry.space_group_name_H-M   'P 1'
#
loop_
_entity.id
_entity.type
_entity.pdbx_description
1 polymer ?
#
loop_
_entity_poly.entity_id
_entity_poly.type
_entity_poly.pdbx_seq_one_letter_code
_entity_poly.pdbx_strand_id
1 'polypeptide(L)'
;FNSFHIVWKDNNNKTHKESFNPYTVTLKQAIQKITEKLQTQEQFLYGKDELITLECTFKKCHPPIPSDISDDALLHDIYKHFPHYPIIQVYWEISAWFMVPYERTIVVEGIHSLKKQVDILPDPTPKFNPFFYISDLHNLHNIENALPKTKPSSSYKNLLHEIINNGYLCNLLISGKDHNNEIKSDIQEQIKKQLHFNKYNAEDLVLDENVLTIMGQVKELYHSDIHKLMGYPLQLHEICSVLLYCGGSCNFQFGYDQLHFQHHKWQYLDMFLLTAIKKYSFHERKEESRMNLYCGLKEVRLQNIEKDIKEGYFISHFFASDDLQTEQMYRTDRGCILHFHPSMRRAQNIFSCNVSWISPHKYKCEILFLRSFIDDTFEKKVAKGLNGWKAKVKSEDENTQMIILTWIMYDIFIQQSLQISAIWNNSIDLNLIYIALEGLYGDIEKAVGLLVKFEKWKTQYNGEAKYTQKMEEFQTRRCCNHHVNLFCMFLQKKTSPKGL
;
A
#
# COMPACT_ATOMS: atom_id res chain seq x y z
N PHE A 1 -33.31 20.60 -15.93
CA PHE A 1 -33.52 20.58 -14.47
C PHE A 1 -32.24 20.35 -13.65
N ASN A 2 -31.15 19.78 -14.20
CA ASN A 2 -29.90 19.57 -13.46
C ASN A 2 -28.86 20.69 -13.71
N SER A 3 -29.17 21.93 -13.33
CA SER A 3 -28.25 23.06 -13.55
C SER A 3 -27.36 23.40 -12.35
N PHE A 4 -27.73 22.94 -11.15
CA PHE A 4 -26.95 23.13 -9.94
C PHE A 4 -25.92 22.01 -9.79
N HIS A 5 -24.66 22.37 -9.73
CA HIS A 5 -23.55 21.42 -9.68
C HIS A 5 -22.68 21.67 -8.46
N ILE A 6 -22.38 20.60 -7.72
CA ILE A 6 -21.36 20.61 -6.68
C ILE A 6 -20.10 20.01 -7.29
N VAL A 7 -19.02 20.78 -7.30
CA VAL A 7 -17.68 20.34 -7.63
C VAL A 7 -16.91 20.16 -6.34
N TRP A 8 -16.15 19.09 -6.22
CA TRP A 8 -15.33 18.85 -5.03
C TRP A 8 -14.08 18.09 -5.45
N LYS A 9 -13.05 18.12 -4.61
CA LYS A 9 -11.82 17.35 -4.82
C LYS A 9 -11.71 16.27 -3.75
N ASP A 10 -11.31 15.07 -4.16
CA ASP A 10 -10.97 14.02 -3.20
C ASP A 10 -9.55 14.22 -2.62
N ASN A 11 -9.13 13.33 -1.72
CA ASN A 11 -7.80 13.38 -1.11
C ASN A 11 -6.66 13.21 -2.13
N ASN A 12 -6.95 12.68 -3.33
CA ASN A 12 -6.03 12.56 -4.44
C ASN A 12 -6.10 13.77 -5.38
N ASN A 13 -6.69 14.90 -4.95
CA ASN A 13 -6.91 16.11 -5.75
C ASN A 13 -7.70 15.90 -7.04
N LYS A 14 -8.38 14.76 -7.22
CA LYS A 14 -9.19 14.51 -8.40
C LYS A 14 -10.50 15.29 -8.27
N THR A 15 -10.81 16.06 -9.29
CA THR A 15 -12.03 16.86 -9.35
C THR A 15 -13.22 15.98 -9.74
N HIS A 16 -14.25 15.99 -8.91
CA HIS A 16 -15.54 15.33 -9.14
C HIS A 16 -16.63 16.38 -9.32
N LYS A 17 -17.71 16.01 -10.02
CA LYS A 17 -18.84 16.89 -10.29
C LYS A 17 -20.14 16.11 -10.15
N GLU A 18 -21.01 16.58 -9.26
CA GLU A 18 -22.32 16.00 -9.01
C GLU A 18 -23.43 17.02 -9.30
N SER A 19 -24.51 16.57 -9.93
CA SER A 19 -25.71 17.37 -10.11
C SER A 19 -26.71 17.07 -8.99
N PHE A 20 -27.28 18.13 -8.40
CA PHE A 20 -28.32 18.05 -7.37
C PHE A 20 -29.51 18.92 -7.74
N ASN A 21 -30.70 18.57 -7.24
CA ASN A 21 -31.84 19.47 -7.27
C ASN A 21 -31.85 20.29 -5.97
N PRO A 22 -31.50 21.59 -6.01
CA PRO A 22 -31.29 22.36 -4.79
C PRO A 22 -32.60 22.64 -4.02
N TYR A 23 -33.76 22.48 -4.68
CA TYR A 23 -35.07 22.70 -4.06
C TYR A 23 -35.58 21.50 -3.25
N THR A 24 -34.98 20.32 -3.44
CA THR A 24 -35.44 19.07 -2.78
C THR A 24 -34.37 18.38 -1.96
N VAL A 25 -33.11 18.78 -2.10
CA VAL A 25 -31.97 18.15 -1.44
C VAL A 25 -31.47 19.06 -0.32
N THR A 26 -31.32 18.50 0.87
CA THR A 26 -30.69 19.17 2.01
C THR A 26 -29.16 19.07 1.98
N LEU A 27 -28.48 19.91 2.76
CA LEU A 27 -27.03 19.82 2.94
C LEU A 27 -26.59 18.41 3.37
N LYS A 28 -27.27 17.83 4.37
CA LYS A 28 -27.05 16.47 4.86
C LYS A 28 -27.19 15.41 3.76
N GLN A 29 -28.28 15.46 3.00
CA GLN A 29 -28.55 14.51 1.92
C GLN A 29 -27.49 14.60 0.80
N ALA A 30 -27.06 15.82 0.47
CA ALA A 30 -26.00 16.03 -0.52
C ALA A 30 -24.66 15.48 -0.05
N ILE A 31 -24.26 15.77 1.19
CA ILE A 31 -23.05 15.22 1.81
C ILE A 31 -23.12 13.69 1.85
N GLN A 32 -24.24 13.11 2.28
CA GLN A 32 -24.44 11.66 2.33
C GLN A 32 -24.27 11.02 0.93
N LYS A 33 -24.89 11.58 -0.11
CA LYS A 33 -24.74 11.06 -1.47
C LYS A 33 -23.29 11.11 -1.97
N ILE A 34 -22.57 12.18 -1.67
CA ILE A 34 -21.12 12.29 -1.99
C ILE A 34 -20.33 11.23 -1.21
N THR A 35 -20.68 11.01 0.06
CA THR A 35 -20.06 10.01 0.93
C THR A 35 -20.22 8.60 0.37
N GLU A 36 -21.44 8.21 -0.01
CA GLU A 36 -21.74 6.89 -0.60
C GLU A 36 -20.95 6.66 -1.91
N LYS A 37 -20.81 7.71 -2.73
CA LYS A 37 -20.01 7.67 -3.95
C LYS A 37 -18.51 7.49 -3.65
N LEU A 38 -17.99 8.24 -2.68
CA LEU A 38 -16.61 8.12 -2.19
C LEU A 38 -16.34 6.72 -1.64
N GLN A 39 -17.24 6.18 -0.82
CA GLN A 39 -17.13 4.85 -0.26
C GLN A 39 -17.07 3.78 -1.37
N THR A 40 -17.93 3.87 -2.38
CA THR A 40 -17.91 2.97 -3.54
C THR A 40 -16.58 3.05 -4.31
N GLN A 41 -16.05 4.27 -4.49
CA GLN A 41 -14.76 4.47 -5.17
C GLN A 41 -13.59 3.90 -4.36
N GLU A 42 -13.54 4.16 -3.06
CA GLU A 42 -12.51 3.67 -2.15
C GLU A 42 -12.53 2.15 -2.03
N GLN A 43 -13.73 1.54 -2.03
CA GLN A 43 -13.89 0.10 -2.02
C GLN A 43 -13.31 -0.50 -3.30
N PHE A 44 -13.63 0.09 -4.45
CA PHE A 44 -13.15 -0.38 -5.74
C PHE A 44 -11.63 -0.19 -5.93
N LEU A 45 -11.09 0.96 -5.51
CA LEU A 45 -9.69 1.31 -5.72
C LEU A 45 -8.75 0.68 -4.70
N TYR A 46 -9.19 0.58 -3.43
CA TYR A 46 -8.32 0.23 -2.31
C TYR A 46 -8.86 -0.90 -1.43
N GLY A 47 -10.08 -1.40 -1.68
CA GLY A 47 -10.73 -2.40 -0.83
C GLY A 47 -11.26 -1.83 0.49
N LYS A 48 -11.32 -0.50 0.63
CA LYS A 48 -11.71 0.21 1.86
C LYS A 48 -13.14 0.73 1.75
N ASP A 49 -13.95 0.50 2.76
CA ASP A 49 -15.37 0.85 2.71
C ASP A 49 -15.93 1.21 4.09
N GLU A 50 -15.12 1.27 5.14
CA GLU A 50 -15.53 1.85 6.42
C GLU A 50 -15.09 3.30 6.50
N LEU A 51 -16.06 4.21 6.62
CA LEU A 51 -15.79 5.62 6.80
C LEU A 51 -15.30 5.90 8.22
N ILE A 52 -14.08 6.40 8.36
CA ILE A 52 -13.51 6.83 9.65
C ILE A 52 -14.01 8.23 10.00
N THR A 53 -13.82 9.17 9.07
CA THR A 53 -14.21 10.57 9.24
C THR A 53 -14.51 11.19 7.89
N LEU A 54 -15.46 12.12 7.89
CA LEU A 54 -15.75 13.01 6.78
C LEU A 54 -15.84 14.43 7.30
N GLU A 55 -15.09 15.32 6.68
CA GLU A 55 -15.07 16.73 7.02
C GLU A 55 -15.38 17.54 5.75
N CYS A 56 -16.36 18.44 5.85
CA CYS A 56 -16.61 19.45 4.84
C CYS A 56 -16.19 20.80 5.42
N THR A 57 -15.08 21.36 4.94
CA THR A 57 -14.57 22.64 5.48
C THR A 57 -15.37 23.80 4.88
N PHE A 58 -16.51 24.13 5.47
CA PHE A 58 -17.48 25.11 4.97
C PHE A 58 -16.88 26.47 4.59
N LYS A 59 -15.88 26.95 5.32
CA LYS A 59 -15.17 28.21 5.05
C LYS A 59 -14.32 28.19 3.77
N LYS A 60 -13.90 27.01 3.32
CA LYS A 60 -13.14 26.78 2.08
C LYS A 60 -14.03 26.41 0.90
N CYS A 61 -15.33 26.20 1.12
CA CYS A 61 -16.29 26.06 0.03
C CYS A 61 -16.42 27.39 -0.73
N HIS A 62 -16.75 27.33 -2.01
CA HIS A 62 -16.95 28.51 -2.85
C HIS A 62 -18.26 28.41 -3.64
N PRO A 63 -19.28 29.23 -3.32
CA PRO A 63 -19.31 30.16 -2.19
C PRO A 63 -19.24 29.46 -0.81
N PRO A 64 -18.77 30.15 0.25
CA PRO A 64 -18.71 29.57 1.60
C PRO A 64 -20.09 29.16 2.11
N ILE A 65 -20.14 28.05 2.83
CA ILE A 65 -21.35 27.62 3.54
C ILE A 65 -21.34 28.30 4.93
N PRO A 66 -22.44 28.92 5.38
CA PRO A 66 -22.53 29.49 6.73
C PRO A 66 -22.32 28.39 7.80
N SER A 67 -21.52 28.67 8.83
CA SER A 67 -21.20 27.67 9.87
C SER A 67 -22.35 27.40 10.86
N ASP A 68 -23.35 28.29 10.88
CA ASP A 68 -24.54 28.23 11.72
C ASP A 68 -25.75 27.62 11.00
N ILE A 69 -25.58 27.18 9.75
CA ILE A 69 -26.65 26.53 8.98
C ILE A 69 -26.98 25.16 9.57
N SER A 70 -28.27 24.81 9.61
CA SER A 70 -28.70 23.46 9.93
C SER A 70 -28.31 22.50 8.81
N ASP A 71 -27.86 21.29 9.16
CA ASP A 71 -27.62 20.20 8.20
C ASP A 71 -28.89 19.84 7.39
N ASP A 72 -30.07 20.10 7.95
CA ASP A 72 -31.35 19.88 7.29
C ASP A 72 -31.79 21.04 6.38
N ALA A 73 -31.00 22.11 6.27
CA ALA A 73 -31.28 23.21 5.36
C ALA A 73 -31.23 22.75 3.90
N LEU A 74 -32.18 23.21 3.09
CA LEU A 74 -32.16 22.97 1.64
C LEU A 74 -30.96 23.69 1.02
N LEU A 75 -30.36 23.07 0.00
CA LEU A 75 -29.32 23.73 -0.79
C LEU A 75 -29.83 25.04 -1.41
N HIS A 76 -31.12 25.12 -1.73
CA HIS A 76 -31.78 26.36 -2.15
C HIS A 76 -31.57 27.47 -1.13
N ASP A 77 -31.83 27.22 0.16
CA ASP A 77 -31.73 28.26 1.19
C ASP A 77 -30.30 28.74 1.40
N ILE A 78 -29.32 27.87 1.16
CA ILE A 78 -27.89 28.20 1.23
C ILE A 78 -27.47 29.06 0.03
N TYR A 79 -27.93 28.73 -1.18
CA TYR A 79 -27.36 29.30 -2.41
C TYR A 79 -28.27 30.26 -3.20
N LYS A 80 -29.53 30.46 -2.81
CA LYS A 80 -30.52 31.26 -3.58
C LYS A 80 -30.13 32.71 -3.86
N HIS A 81 -29.23 33.28 -3.06
CA HIS A 81 -28.80 34.67 -3.19
C HIS A 81 -27.57 34.87 -4.08
N PHE A 82 -26.95 33.79 -4.58
CA PHE A 82 -25.79 33.91 -5.46
C PHE A 82 -26.20 34.15 -6.91
N PRO A 83 -25.40 34.94 -7.67
CA PRO A 83 -25.64 35.18 -9.09
C PRO A 83 -25.80 33.87 -9.87
N HIS A 84 -26.70 33.87 -10.84
CA HIS A 84 -26.98 32.75 -11.74
C HIS A 84 -27.63 31.51 -11.08
N TYR A 85 -28.01 31.53 -9.80
CA TYR A 85 -28.81 30.46 -9.21
C TYR A 85 -30.17 30.26 -9.95
N PRO A 86 -30.64 29.02 -10.21
CA PRO A 86 -30.06 27.71 -9.81
C PRO A 86 -29.05 27.14 -10.82
N ILE A 87 -28.64 27.90 -11.84
CA ILE A 87 -27.63 27.53 -12.84
C ILE A 87 -26.25 27.98 -12.35
N ILE A 88 -25.81 27.38 -11.25
CA ILE A 88 -24.54 27.71 -10.60
C ILE A 88 -23.72 26.43 -10.37
N GLN A 89 -22.39 26.59 -10.42
CA GLN A 89 -21.43 25.59 -9.97
C GLN A 89 -20.81 26.06 -8.67
N VAL A 90 -20.96 25.27 -7.60
CA VAL A 90 -20.38 25.54 -6.29
C VAL A 90 -19.26 24.54 -6.00
N TYR A 91 -18.23 24.97 -5.30
CA TYR A 91 -17.11 24.13 -4.88
C TYR A 91 -17.24 23.76 -3.41
N TRP A 92 -17.16 22.47 -3.08
CA TRP A 92 -17.10 21.97 -1.71
C TRP A 92 -15.72 21.40 -1.40
N GLU A 93 -15.13 21.83 -0.28
CA GLU A 93 -13.89 21.25 0.24
C GLU A 93 -14.25 20.07 1.14
N ILE A 94 -14.14 18.85 0.63
CA ILE A 94 -14.50 17.63 1.34
C ILE A 94 -13.25 16.78 1.53
N SER A 95 -13.02 16.30 2.74
CA SER A 95 -11.98 15.33 3.07
C SER A 95 -12.65 14.12 3.72
N ALA A 96 -12.35 12.92 3.23
CA ALA A 96 -12.93 11.69 3.75
C ALA A 96 -11.84 10.64 3.92
N TRP A 97 -11.86 9.91 5.03
CA TRP A 97 -10.88 8.86 5.31
C TRP A 97 -11.59 7.54 5.51
N PHE A 98 -11.09 6.51 4.83
CA PHE A 98 -11.67 5.18 4.85
C PHE A 98 -10.66 4.15 5.34
N MET A 99 -11.18 3.04 5.86
CA MET A 99 -10.40 1.87 6.22
C MET A 99 -11.10 0.58 5.80
N VAL A 100 -10.36 -0.52 5.92
CA VAL A 100 -10.92 -1.88 5.84
C VAL A 100 -11.38 -2.26 7.25
N PRO A 101 -12.64 -2.69 7.44
CA PRO A 101 -13.11 -3.26 8.69
C PRO A 101 -12.24 -4.38 9.21
N TYR A 102 -12.13 -4.46 10.53
CA TYR A 102 -11.31 -5.46 11.21
C TYR A 102 -11.68 -6.88 10.80
N GLU A 103 -12.97 -7.18 10.61
CA GLU A 103 -13.47 -8.51 10.24
C GLU A 103 -13.02 -8.96 8.85
N ARG A 104 -12.67 -8.01 7.96
CA ARG A 104 -12.15 -8.28 6.62
C ARG A 104 -10.64 -8.15 6.51
N THR A 105 -9.96 -8.20 7.65
CA THR A 105 -8.50 -8.16 7.72
C THR A 105 -7.92 -9.49 8.17
N ILE A 106 -6.69 -9.75 7.74
CA ILE A 106 -5.98 -11.00 8.01
C ILE A 106 -4.75 -10.77 8.90
N VAL A 107 -4.45 -11.76 9.74
CA VAL A 107 -3.25 -11.81 10.56
C VAL A 107 -2.11 -12.41 9.76
N VAL A 108 -0.92 -11.80 9.84
CA VAL A 108 0.28 -12.26 9.12
C VAL A 108 0.82 -13.58 9.69
N GLU A 109 0.82 -13.72 11.02
CA GLU A 109 1.51 -14.78 11.77
C GLU A 109 0.74 -16.12 11.86
N GLY A 110 -0.44 -16.24 11.22
CA GLY A 110 -1.32 -17.42 11.36
C GLY A 110 -1.19 -18.49 10.27
N ILE A 111 -0.44 -18.24 9.19
CA ILE A 111 -0.42 -19.13 8.00
C ILE A 111 0.68 -20.21 8.10
N HIS A 112 1.53 -20.16 9.14
CA HIS A 112 2.77 -20.94 9.25
C HIS A 112 2.62 -22.43 9.62
N SER A 113 1.40 -22.97 9.74
CA SER A 113 1.16 -24.33 10.25
C SER A 113 1.60 -25.47 9.32
N LEU A 114 2.24 -25.18 8.18
CA LEU A 114 2.65 -26.18 7.17
C LEU A 114 4.14 -26.07 6.80
N LYS A 115 5.05 -25.86 7.76
CA LYS A 115 6.49 -26.06 7.49
C LYS A 115 6.82 -27.56 7.43
N LYS A 116 6.77 -28.16 6.23
CA LYS A 116 7.55 -29.38 5.96
C LYS A 116 8.94 -28.95 5.45
N GLN A 117 10.00 -29.51 6.03
CA GLN A 117 11.34 -29.41 5.46
C GLN A 117 11.31 -30.06 4.07
N VAL A 118 11.51 -29.26 3.04
CA VAL A 118 11.80 -29.71 1.68
C VAL A 118 13.14 -29.09 1.32
N ASP A 119 14.03 -29.86 0.72
CA ASP A 119 15.29 -29.38 0.16
C ASP A 119 14.97 -28.43 -1.01
N ILE A 120 14.90 -27.13 -0.72
CA ILE A 120 14.71 -26.10 -1.74
C ILE A 120 16.08 -25.87 -2.38
N LEU A 121 16.23 -26.32 -3.63
CA LEU A 121 17.37 -25.92 -4.44
C LEU A 121 17.23 -24.40 -4.71
N PRO A 122 18.25 -23.58 -4.42
CA PRO A 122 18.19 -22.15 -4.73
C PRO A 122 18.08 -21.98 -6.25
N ASP A 123 16.98 -21.40 -6.71
CA ASP A 123 16.84 -20.98 -8.10
C ASP A 123 17.98 -20.02 -8.47
N PRO A 124 18.47 -20.07 -9.72
CA PRO A 124 19.51 -19.16 -10.19
C PRO A 124 18.98 -17.73 -10.23
N THR A 125 19.08 -17.02 -9.11
CA THR A 125 18.77 -15.59 -9.05
C THR A 125 19.87 -14.82 -9.78
N PRO A 126 19.52 -13.94 -10.74
CA PRO A 126 20.49 -13.05 -11.37
C PRO A 126 21.08 -12.11 -10.32
N LYS A 127 22.28 -11.60 -10.58
CA LYS A 127 22.93 -10.59 -9.74
C LYS A 127 22.02 -9.35 -9.65
N PHE A 128 21.43 -9.13 -8.48
CA PHE A 128 20.32 -8.20 -8.27
C PHE A 128 20.68 -7.14 -7.23
N ASN A 129 20.84 -5.88 -7.64
CA ASN A 129 20.96 -4.74 -6.72
C ASN A 129 19.61 -3.99 -6.66
N PRO A 130 18.79 -4.17 -5.61
CA PRO A 130 17.44 -3.58 -5.54
C PRO A 130 17.38 -2.07 -5.30
N PHE A 131 18.52 -1.42 -5.04
CA PHE A 131 18.54 -0.09 -4.46
C PHE A 131 18.47 1.04 -5.50
N PHE A 132 17.53 1.97 -5.31
CA PHE A 132 17.55 3.30 -5.94
C PHE A 132 18.28 4.33 -5.10
N TYR A 133 18.92 5.28 -5.78
CA TYR A 133 19.50 6.48 -5.20
C TYR A 133 18.54 7.67 -5.36
N ILE A 134 18.57 8.64 -4.44
CA ILE A 134 17.76 9.88 -4.54
C ILE A 134 17.99 10.62 -5.88
N SER A 135 19.18 10.49 -6.47
CA SER A 135 19.52 11.08 -7.77
C SER A 135 18.67 10.55 -8.94
N ASP A 136 17.98 9.42 -8.78
CA ASP A 136 17.22 8.76 -9.85
C ASP A 136 15.72 9.07 -9.83
N LEU A 137 15.27 10.05 -9.03
CA LEU A 137 13.86 10.47 -8.99
C LEU A 137 13.30 10.82 -10.39
N HIS A 138 14.12 11.38 -11.28
CA HIS A 138 13.71 11.65 -12.66
C HIS A 138 13.35 10.35 -13.42
N ASN A 139 14.05 9.25 -13.14
CA ASN A 139 13.76 7.97 -13.77
C ASN A 139 12.44 7.38 -13.27
N LEU A 140 12.10 7.57 -11.99
CA LEU A 140 10.77 7.21 -11.47
C LEU A 140 9.65 7.98 -12.20
N HIS A 141 9.84 9.28 -12.48
CA HIS A 141 8.89 10.03 -13.29
C HIS A 141 8.74 9.44 -14.70
N ASN A 142 9.84 9.04 -15.33
CA ASN A 142 9.81 8.43 -16.65
C ASN A 142 9.07 7.09 -16.65
N ILE A 143 9.23 6.28 -15.60
CA ILE A 143 8.50 5.03 -15.41
C ILE A 143 7.00 5.30 -15.30
N GLU A 144 6.58 6.20 -14.41
CA GLU A 144 5.15 6.51 -14.20
C GLU A 144 4.50 7.13 -15.44
N ASN A 145 5.24 7.96 -16.18
CA ASN A 145 4.76 8.53 -17.45
C ASN A 145 4.58 7.48 -18.55
N ALA A 146 5.33 6.37 -18.50
CA ALA A 146 5.23 5.27 -19.45
C ALA A 146 4.10 4.29 -19.12
N LEU A 147 3.54 4.32 -17.91
CA LEU A 147 2.42 3.46 -17.54
C LEU A 147 1.11 3.89 -18.21
N PRO A 148 0.20 2.94 -18.50
CA PRO A 148 -1.11 3.24 -19.07
C PRO A 148 -1.92 4.17 -18.16
N LYS A 149 -2.26 5.36 -18.65
CA LYS A 149 -3.05 6.36 -17.89
C LYS A 149 -4.53 6.00 -17.79
N THR A 150 -5.02 5.17 -18.71
CA THR A 150 -6.42 4.75 -18.78
C THR A 150 -6.54 3.26 -18.56
N LYS A 151 -7.54 2.85 -17.78
CA LYS A 151 -7.83 1.42 -17.59
C LYS A 151 -8.18 0.81 -18.96
N PRO A 152 -7.50 -0.27 -19.38
CA PRO A 152 -7.81 -0.91 -20.65
C PRO A 152 -9.22 -1.52 -20.64
N SER A 153 -9.83 -1.62 -21.81
CA SER A 153 -11.12 -2.28 -22.08
C SER A 153 -11.18 -3.69 -21.49
N SER A 154 -10.08 -4.45 -21.59
CA SER A 154 -9.94 -5.77 -20.98
C SER A 154 -8.62 -5.92 -20.24
N SER A 155 -8.60 -5.59 -18.94
CA SER A 155 -7.41 -5.68 -18.09
C SER A 155 -6.77 -7.07 -18.10
N TYR A 156 -7.58 -8.13 -18.09
CA TYR A 156 -7.06 -9.49 -18.05
C TYR A 156 -6.44 -9.93 -19.38
N LYS A 157 -7.07 -9.60 -20.52
CA LYS A 157 -6.50 -9.89 -21.84
C LYS A 157 -5.17 -9.18 -22.05
N ASN A 158 -5.08 -7.91 -21.66
CA ASN A 158 -3.85 -7.12 -21.84
C ASN A 158 -2.66 -7.68 -21.05
N LEU A 159 -2.91 -8.16 -19.81
CA LEU A 159 -1.88 -8.85 -19.03
C LEU A 159 -1.40 -10.10 -19.78
N LEU A 160 -2.30 -11.01 -20.15
CA LEU A 160 -1.92 -12.27 -20.78
C LEU A 160 -1.26 -12.04 -22.14
N HIS A 161 -1.74 -11.06 -22.91
CA HIS A 161 -1.15 -10.64 -24.17
C HIS A 161 0.29 -10.16 -23.99
N GLU A 162 0.56 -9.31 -22.99
CA GLU A 162 1.91 -8.83 -22.66
C GLU A 162 2.86 -9.99 -22.32
N ILE A 163 2.40 -10.95 -21.49
CA ILE A 163 3.20 -12.13 -21.14
C ILE A 163 3.56 -12.94 -22.40
N ILE A 164 2.60 -13.18 -23.30
CA ILE A 164 2.84 -13.92 -24.55
C ILE A 164 3.80 -13.13 -25.46
N ASN A 165 3.58 -11.82 -25.59
CA ASN A 165 4.38 -10.94 -26.43
C ASN A 165 5.85 -10.88 -25.99
N ASN A 166 6.10 -10.97 -24.68
CA ASN A 166 7.44 -11.04 -24.10
C ASN A 166 8.07 -12.44 -24.13
N GLY A 167 7.40 -13.44 -24.74
CA GLY A 167 7.95 -14.78 -24.93
C GLY A 167 7.68 -15.76 -23.79
N TYR A 168 6.78 -15.42 -22.87
CA TYR A 168 6.52 -16.19 -21.65
C TYR A 168 5.19 -16.95 -21.69
N LEU A 169 4.78 -17.41 -22.88
CA LEU A 169 3.55 -18.21 -23.04
C LEU A 169 3.56 -19.45 -22.13
N CYS A 170 4.71 -20.09 -21.89
CA CYS A 170 4.81 -21.26 -21.01
C CYS A 170 4.32 -20.98 -19.58
N ASN A 171 4.48 -19.76 -19.07
CA ASN A 171 3.98 -19.37 -17.75
C ASN A 171 2.45 -19.34 -17.66
N LEU A 172 1.76 -19.26 -18.80
CA LEU A 172 0.30 -19.30 -18.86
C LEU A 172 -0.27 -20.71 -19.01
N LEU A 173 0.58 -21.67 -19.41
CA LEU A 173 0.21 -23.04 -19.75
C LEU A 173 0.54 -24.04 -18.62
N ILE A 174 1.62 -23.83 -17.88
CA ILE A 174 2.16 -24.79 -16.92
C ILE A 174 1.63 -24.51 -15.51
N SER A 175 0.96 -25.50 -14.90
CA SER A 175 0.62 -25.46 -13.48
C SER A 175 1.81 -25.85 -12.61
N GLY A 176 2.71 -24.90 -12.34
CA GLY A 176 3.61 -24.84 -11.17
C GLY A 176 4.44 -26.08 -10.77
N LYS A 177 4.64 -27.09 -11.63
CA LYS A 177 5.38 -28.32 -11.26
C LYS A 177 6.46 -28.79 -12.24
N ASP A 178 6.43 -28.35 -13.50
CA ASP A 178 7.45 -28.73 -14.50
C ASP A 178 8.01 -27.48 -15.20
N HIS A 179 8.83 -26.72 -14.48
CA HIS A 179 9.50 -25.52 -15.03
C HIS A 179 10.63 -25.83 -16.02
N ASN A 180 11.01 -27.12 -16.17
CA ASN A 180 12.18 -27.53 -16.94
C ASN A 180 11.88 -27.99 -18.37
N ASN A 181 10.62 -28.02 -18.80
CA ASN A 181 10.27 -28.44 -20.15
C ASN A 181 10.11 -27.22 -21.06
N GLU A 182 11.17 -26.88 -21.76
CA GLU A 182 11.15 -25.91 -22.86
C GLU A 182 10.12 -26.37 -23.90
N ILE A 183 8.99 -25.66 -23.99
CA ILE A 183 7.96 -25.97 -24.98
C ILE A 183 8.56 -25.69 -26.35
N LYS A 184 8.64 -26.73 -27.21
CA LYS A 184 9.14 -26.62 -28.57
C LYS A 184 8.48 -25.45 -29.31
N SER A 185 9.28 -24.68 -30.04
CA SER A 185 8.82 -23.48 -30.77
C SER A 185 7.58 -23.73 -31.65
N ASP A 186 7.51 -24.89 -32.32
CA ASP A 186 6.36 -25.22 -33.18
C ASP A 186 5.04 -25.33 -32.42
N ILE A 187 5.08 -25.86 -31.19
CA ILE A 187 3.90 -25.98 -30.32
C ILE A 187 3.46 -24.59 -29.86
N GLN A 188 4.41 -23.72 -29.49
CA GLN A 188 4.08 -22.34 -29.10
C GLN A 188 3.36 -21.59 -30.22
N GLU A 189 3.82 -21.74 -31.48
CA GLU A 189 3.17 -21.11 -32.63
C GLU A 189 1.79 -21.70 -32.94
N GLN A 190 1.59 -23.00 -32.73
CA GLN A 190 0.25 -23.62 -32.83
C GLN A 190 -0.71 -23.05 -31.77
N ILE A 191 -0.25 -22.93 -30.53
CA ILE A 191 -1.05 -22.36 -29.43
C ILE A 191 -1.36 -20.88 -29.69
N LYS A 192 -0.39 -20.08 -30.12
CA LYS A 192 -0.62 -18.67 -30.49
C LYS A 192 -1.69 -18.53 -31.58
N LYS A 193 -1.67 -19.42 -32.59
CA LYS A 193 -2.71 -19.46 -33.63
C LYS A 193 -4.08 -19.81 -33.05
N GLN A 194 -4.17 -20.82 -32.19
CA GLN A 194 -5.41 -21.20 -31.51
C GLN A 194 -5.98 -20.04 -30.67
N LEU A 195 -5.11 -19.28 -29.99
CA LEU A 195 -5.50 -18.12 -29.18
C LEU A 195 -5.75 -16.85 -29.99
N HIS A 196 -5.61 -16.89 -31.32
CA HIS A 196 -5.70 -15.74 -32.21
C HIS A 196 -4.75 -14.59 -31.78
N PHE A 197 -3.54 -14.95 -31.32
CA PHE A 197 -2.57 -13.98 -30.84
C PHE A 197 -2.12 -13.04 -31.96
N ASN A 198 -2.46 -11.75 -31.82
CA ASN A 198 -1.97 -10.67 -32.67
C ASN A 198 -1.00 -9.81 -31.87
N LYS A 199 0.27 -9.73 -32.29
CA LYS A 199 1.33 -8.97 -31.60
C LYS A 199 0.94 -7.51 -31.28
N TYR A 200 0.12 -6.89 -32.13
CA TYR A 200 -0.19 -5.45 -32.04
C TYR A 200 -1.56 -5.16 -31.41
N ASN A 201 -2.40 -6.18 -31.20
CA ASN A 201 -3.76 -5.98 -30.71
C ASN A 201 -4.15 -7.03 -29.67
N ALA A 202 -4.24 -6.61 -28.41
CA ALA A 202 -4.65 -7.48 -27.31
C ALA A 202 -6.14 -7.88 -27.36
N GLU A 203 -6.98 -7.15 -28.08
CA GLU A 203 -8.42 -7.46 -28.15
C GLU A 203 -8.71 -8.73 -28.95
N ASP A 204 -7.85 -9.04 -29.94
CA ASP A 204 -7.94 -10.23 -30.78
C ASP A 204 -7.67 -11.52 -30.00
N LEU A 205 -6.98 -11.42 -28.85
CA LEU A 205 -6.66 -12.57 -28.01
C LEU A 205 -7.94 -13.24 -27.50
N VAL A 206 -8.11 -14.51 -27.86
CA VAL A 206 -9.15 -15.39 -27.36
C VAL A 206 -8.69 -16.01 -26.05
N LEU A 207 -9.48 -15.85 -24.99
CA LEU A 207 -9.21 -16.47 -23.69
C LEU A 207 -9.86 -17.85 -23.64
N ASP A 208 -9.04 -18.90 -23.73
CA ASP A 208 -9.48 -20.30 -23.65
C ASP A 208 -8.89 -20.96 -22.41
N GLU A 209 -9.73 -21.33 -21.45
CA GLU A 209 -9.34 -21.94 -20.18
C GLU A 209 -8.79 -23.36 -20.34
N ASN A 210 -9.12 -24.04 -21.43
CA ASN A 210 -8.56 -25.35 -21.74
C ASN A 210 -7.10 -25.27 -22.21
N VAL A 211 -6.69 -24.09 -22.70
CA VAL A 211 -5.32 -23.82 -23.15
C VAL A 211 -4.55 -23.09 -22.05
N LEU A 212 -5.09 -21.97 -21.56
CA LEU A 212 -4.47 -21.09 -20.58
C LEU A 212 -4.79 -21.56 -19.16
N THR A 213 -4.14 -22.63 -18.71
CA THR A 213 -4.40 -23.28 -17.41
C THR A 213 -4.27 -22.34 -16.20
N ILE A 214 -3.48 -21.27 -16.33
CA ILE A 214 -3.38 -20.22 -15.30
C ILE A 214 -4.73 -19.61 -14.95
N MET A 215 -5.67 -19.54 -15.90
CA MET A 215 -7.00 -19.00 -15.66
C MET A 215 -7.78 -19.82 -14.63
N GLY A 216 -7.62 -21.15 -14.64
CA GLY A 216 -8.23 -22.04 -13.64
C GLY A 216 -7.68 -21.75 -12.24
N GLN A 217 -6.36 -21.65 -12.11
CA GLN A 217 -5.71 -21.33 -10.83
C GLN A 217 -6.13 -19.97 -10.28
N VAL A 218 -6.21 -18.96 -11.15
CA VAL A 218 -6.65 -17.61 -10.77
C VAL A 218 -8.09 -17.63 -10.27
N LYS A 219 -8.98 -18.40 -10.89
CA LYS A 219 -10.36 -18.57 -10.41
C LYS A 219 -10.42 -19.28 -9.06
N GLU A 220 -9.65 -20.35 -8.89
CA GLU A 220 -9.56 -21.06 -7.61
C GLU A 220 -9.10 -20.12 -6.49
N LEU A 221 -8.05 -19.33 -6.74
CA LEU A 221 -7.54 -18.32 -5.81
C LEU A 221 -8.56 -17.21 -5.55
N TYR A 222 -9.27 -16.76 -6.59
CA TYR A 222 -10.33 -15.76 -6.45
C TYR A 222 -11.44 -16.25 -5.51
N HIS A 223 -11.78 -17.54 -5.56
CA HIS A 223 -12.79 -18.15 -4.69
C HIS A 223 -12.22 -18.72 -3.37
N SER A 224 -10.96 -18.49 -3.06
CA SER A 224 -10.36 -18.94 -1.80
C SER A 224 -11.04 -18.31 -0.59
N ASP A 225 -11.07 -19.04 0.53
CA ASP A 225 -11.66 -18.55 1.78
C ASP A 225 -10.97 -17.27 2.30
N ILE A 226 -9.65 -17.15 2.07
CA ILE A 226 -8.88 -15.95 2.44
C ILE A 226 -9.34 -14.74 1.63
N HIS A 227 -9.50 -14.87 0.31
CA HIS A 227 -9.96 -13.78 -0.53
C HIS A 227 -11.42 -13.41 -0.24
N LYS A 228 -12.27 -14.42 -0.01
CA LYS A 228 -13.67 -14.25 0.42
C LYS A 228 -13.79 -13.53 1.77
N LEU A 229 -12.97 -13.91 2.75
CA LEU A 229 -12.92 -13.25 4.07
C LEU A 229 -12.63 -11.75 3.92
N MET A 230 -11.72 -11.39 3.02
CA MET A 230 -11.40 -9.99 2.74
C MET A 230 -12.49 -9.24 1.95
N GLY A 231 -13.54 -9.91 1.46
CA GLY A 231 -14.60 -9.32 0.65
C GLY A 231 -14.27 -9.20 -0.83
N TYR A 232 -13.43 -10.10 -1.36
CA TYR A 232 -12.98 -10.11 -2.76
C TYR A 232 -12.32 -8.79 -3.25
N PRO A 233 -11.33 -8.23 -2.53
CA PRO A 233 -10.74 -6.94 -2.90
C PRO A 233 -9.92 -6.98 -4.20
N LEU A 234 -9.41 -8.15 -4.59
CA LEU A 234 -8.56 -8.33 -5.77
C LEU A 234 -9.35 -8.85 -6.96
N GLN A 235 -9.10 -8.27 -8.12
CA GLN A 235 -9.64 -8.71 -9.41
C GLN A 235 -8.80 -9.86 -9.98
N LEU A 236 -9.35 -10.61 -10.96
CA LEU A 236 -8.66 -11.76 -11.57
C LEU A 236 -7.27 -11.40 -12.14
N HIS A 237 -7.13 -10.24 -12.78
CA HIS A 237 -5.85 -9.78 -13.32
C HIS A 237 -4.84 -9.37 -12.23
N GLU A 238 -5.33 -8.86 -11.10
CA GLU A 238 -4.49 -8.52 -9.94
C GLU A 238 -3.95 -9.82 -9.30
N ILE A 239 -4.81 -10.83 -9.08
CA ILE A 239 -4.40 -12.15 -8.59
C ILE A 239 -3.41 -12.81 -9.56
N CYS A 240 -3.72 -12.80 -10.86
CA CYS A 240 -2.86 -13.36 -11.90
C CYS A 240 -1.48 -12.69 -11.94
N SER A 241 -1.43 -11.35 -11.82
CA SER A 241 -0.15 -10.62 -11.78
C SER A 241 0.74 -11.06 -10.60
N VAL A 242 0.16 -11.25 -9.42
CA VAL A 242 0.89 -11.75 -8.24
C VAL A 242 1.32 -13.20 -8.45
N LEU A 243 0.45 -14.05 -9.00
CA LEU A 243 0.76 -15.45 -9.29
C LEU A 243 1.92 -15.59 -10.29
N LEU A 244 1.89 -14.81 -11.38
CA LEU A 244 2.97 -14.74 -12.37
C LEU A 244 4.28 -14.26 -11.77
N TYR A 245 4.22 -13.28 -10.87
CA TYR A 245 5.41 -12.76 -10.20
C TYR A 245 5.99 -13.77 -9.19
N CYS A 246 5.14 -14.50 -8.46
CA CYS A 246 5.60 -15.47 -7.44
C CYS A 246 6.07 -16.80 -8.04
N GLY A 247 5.45 -17.27 -9.12
CA GLY A 247 5.68 -18.61 -9.66
C GLY A 247 6.17 -18.66 -11.11
N GLY A 248 6.17 -17.52 -11.81
CA GLY A 248 6.53 -17.47 -13.21
C GLY A 248 8.03 -17.24 -13.41
N SER A 249 8.65 -18.04 -14.28
CA SER A 249 9.97 -17.73 -14.84
C SER A 249 10.05 -16.36 -15.53
N CYS A 250 8.92 -15.76 -15.94
CA CYS A 250 8.88 -14.38 -16.43
C CYS A 250 9.33 -13.35 -15.40
N ASN A 251 9.21 -13.66 -14.09
CA ASN A 251 9.62 -12.76 -13.02
C ASN A 251 11.12 -12.41 -13.12
N PHE A 252 11.99 -13.35 -13.50
CA PHE A 252 13.42 -13.07 -13.60
C PHE A 252 13.72 -11.98 -14.63
N GLN A 253 13.12 -12.08 -15.82
CA GLN A 253 13.30 -11.07 -16.87
C GLN A 253 12.56 -9.77 -16.54
N PHE A 254 11.38 -9.86 -15.93
CA PHE A 254 10.67 -8.70 -15.41
C PHE A 254 11.54 -7.91 -14.44
N GLY A 255 12.09 -8.57 -13.40
CA GLY A 255 12.98 -7.96 -12.43
C GLY A 255 14.24 -7.37 -13.07
N TYR A 256 14.86 -8.11 -14.00
CA TYR A 256 16.02 -7.62 -14.77
C TYR A 256 15.69 -6.35 -15.58
N ASP A 257 14.57 -6.36 -16.32
CA ASP A 257 14.13 -5.23 -17.13
C ASP A 257 13.79 -4.01 -16.25
N GLN A 258 13.16 -4.21 -15.09
CA GLN A 258 12.88 -3.13 -14.13
C GLN A 258 14.17 -2.49 -13.62
N LEU A 259 15.18 -3.28 -13.24
CA LEU A 259 16.49 -2.76 -12.83
C LEU A 259 17.18 -1.93 -13.91
N HIS A 260 16.88 -2.18 -15.18
CA HIS A 260 17.39 -1.42 -16.32
C HIS A 260 16.42 -0.35 -16.82
N PHE A 261 15.41 0.02 -16.02
CA PHE A 261 14.39 1.03 -16.35
C PHE A 261 13.52 0.70 -17.57
N GLN A 262 13.43 -0.57 -17.94
CA GLN A 262 12.65 -1.05 -19.08
C GLN A 262 11.22 -1.43 -18.67
N HIS A 263 10.61 -0.67 -17.76
CA HIS A 263 9.24 -0.89 -17.27
C HIS A 263 8.20 -0.88 -18.39
N HIS A 264 8.46 -0.13 -19.47
CA HIS A 264 7.58 -0.06 -20.64
C HIS A 264 7.39 -1.41 -21.36
N LYS A 265 8.24 -2.42 -21.11
CA LYS A 265 8.04 -3.79 -21.63
C LYS A 265 6.99 -4.57 -20.85
N TRP A 266 6.70 -4.15 -19.62
CA TRP A 266 5.90 -4.88 -18.64
C TRP A 266 4.84 -3.98 -17.99
N GLN A 267 4.25 -3.10 -18.80
CA GLN A 267 3.33 -2.06 -18.36
C GLN A 267 2.15 -2.62 -17.58
N TYR A 268 1.55 -3.71 -18.07
CA TYR A 268 0.38 -4.30 -17.45
C TYR A 268 0.75 -5.13 -16.23
N LEU A 269 1.80 -5.95 -16.30
CA LEU A 269 2.27 -6.71 -15.15
C LEU A 269 2.68 -5.78 -14.00
N ASP A 270 3.45 -4.74 -14.27
CA ASP A 270 3.89 -3.76 -13.26
C ASP A 270 2.71 -2.99 -12.65
N MET A 271 1.80 -2.47 -13.48
CA MET A 271 0.62 -1.74 -13.01
C MET A 271 -0.33 -2.61 -12.17
N PHE A 272 -0.55 -3.86 -12.58
CA PHE A 272 -1.43 -4.77 -11.84
C PHE A 272 -0.80 -5.27 -10.54
N LEU A 273 0.52 -5.52 -10.52
CA LEU A 273 1.25 -5.79 -9.27
C LEU A 273 1.15 -4.62 -8.30
N LEU A 274 1.37 -3.39 -8.78
CA LEU A 274 1.24 -2.18 -7.98
C LEU A 274 -0.15 -2.07 -7.34
N THR A 275 -1.18 -2.26 -8.14
CA THR A 275 -2.57 -2.19 -7.67
C THR A 275 -2.89 -3.30 -6.68
N ALA A 276 -2.47 -4.54 -6.99
CA ALA A 276 -2.71 -5.71 -6.16
C ALA A 276 -2.05 -5.57 -4.78
N ILE A 277 -0.75 -5.23 -4.74
CA ILE A 277 0.01 -5.10 -3.49
C ILE A 277 -0.55 -3.94 -2.66
N LYS A 278 -0.86 -2.79 -3.29
CA LYS A 278 -1.43 -1.63 -2.59
C LYS A 278 -2.76 -1.98 -1.93
N LYS A 279 -3.73 -2.51 -2.68
CA LYS A 279 -5.02 -2.98 -2.14
C LYS A 279 -4.81 -3.97 -1.01
N TYR A 280 -4.06 -5.02 -1.29
CA TYR A 280 -3.92 -6.13 -0.35
C TYR A 280 -3.21 -5.70 0.94
N SER A 281 -2.24 -4.79 0.87
CA SER A 281 -1.56 -4.27 2.05
C SER A 281 -2.47 -3.56 3.06
N PHE A 282 -3.67 -3.10 2.65
CA PHE A 282 -4.66 -2.53 3.56
C PHE A 282 -5.47 -3.60 4.31
N HIS A 283 -5.57 -4.82 3.79
CA HIS A 283 -6.27 -5.92 4.46
C HIS A 283 -5.39 -6.66 5.47
N GLU A 284 -4.10 -6.39 5.54
CA GLU A 284 -3.23 -6.99 6.54
C GLU A 284 -3.17 -6.18 7.84
N ARG A 285 -3.16 -6.88 8.98
CA ARG A 285 -2.91 -6.30 10.31
C ARG A 285 -1.42 -6.12 10.59
N LYS A 286 -0.78 -5.25 9.80
CA LYS A 286 0.68 -4.96 9.90
C LYS A 286 1.04 -4.25 11.21
N GLU A 287 0.08 -3.54 11.78
CA GLU A 287 0.14 -2.88 13.09
C GLU A 287 0.36 -3.88 14.24
N GLU A 288 -0.08 -5.13 14.08
CA GLU A 288 0.09 -6.20 15.07
C GLU A 288 1.41 -6.96 14.89
N SER A 289 1.99 -6.94 13.68
CA SER A 289 3.19 -7.72 13.37
C SER A 289 4.47 -7.07 13.90
N ARG A 290 5.33 -7.89 14.52
CA ARG A 290 6.70 -7.50 14.95
C ARG A 290 7.79 -8.21 14.14
N MET A 291 7.40 -8.81 13.02
CA MET A 291 8.26 -9.68 12.23
C MET A 291 9.46 -8.94 11.66
N ASN A 292 10.64 -9.55 11.81
CA ASN A 292 11.83 -9.17 11.06
C ASN A 292 11.81 -9.94 9.74
N LEU A 293 12.13 -9.25 8.65
CA LEU A 293 12.17 -9.83 7.33
C LEU A 293 13.57 -9.71 6.74
N TYR A 294 13.90 -10.64 5.86
CA TYR A 294 15.21 -10.80 5.27
C TYR A 294 15.10 -11.05 3.77
N CYS A 295 16.09 -10.59 3.01
CA CYS A 295 16.24 -10.90 1.59
C CYS A 295 17.73 -11.12 1.30
N GLY A 296 18.08 -12.32 0.82
CA GLY A 296 19.43 -12.69 0.41
C GLY A 296 19.72 -12.21 -1.02
N LEU A 297 20.78 -11.44 -1.17
CA LEU A 297 21.28 -10.95 -2.45
C LEU A 297 22.57 -11.69 -2.82
N LYS A 298 22.48 -12.53 -3.85
CA LYS A 298 23.61 -13.29 -4.38
C LYS A 298 24.65 -12.37 -5.02
N GLU A 299 25.92 -12.52 -4.62
CA GLU A 299 27.08 -11.82 -5.22
C GLU A 299 26.99 -10.27 -5.22
N VAL A 300 26.17 -9.71 -4.33
CA VAL A 300 26.08 -8.26 -4.11
C VAL A 300 26.80 -7.90 -2.82
N ARG A 301 27.74 -6.96 -2.90
CA ARG A 301 28.39 -6.36 -1.75
C ARG A 301 28.56 -4.87 -2.01
N LEU A 302 28.16 -4.04 -1.05
CA LEU A 302 28.12 -2.59 -1.20
C LEU A 302 29.36 -2.01 -0.52
N GLN A 303 30.22 -1.32 -1.28
CA GLN A 303 31.55 -0.93 -0.81
C GLN A 303 31.54 0.29 0.12
N ASN A 304 30.67 1.28 -0.10
CA ASN A 304 30.53 2.43 0.80
C ASN A 304 29.05 2.74 1.04
N ILE A 305 28.31 1.94 1.82
CA ILE A 305 26.90 2.25 2.11
C ILE A 305 26.71 3.68 2.63
N GLU A 306 27.61 4.21 3.45
CA GLU A 306 27.49 5.59 3.94
C GLU A 306 27.66 6.66 2.85
N LYS A 307 28.38 6.39 1.75
CA LYS A 307 28.53 7.33 0.63
C LYS A 307 27.57 7.02 -0.51
N ASP A 308 27.27 5.75 -0.70
CA ASP A 308 26.53 5.22 -1.83
C ASP A 308 25.03 5.14 -1.51
N ILE A 309 24.63 4.73 -0.29
CA ILE A 309 23.23 4.41 0.03
C ILE A 309 22.88 4.87 1.45
N LYS A 310 22.58 6.16 1.61
CA LYS A 310 21.96 6.64 2.86
C LYS A 310 20.45 6.43 2.84
N GLU A 311 19.78 6.90 1.80
CA GLU A 311 18.31 6.94 1.68
C GLU A 311 17.92 6.61 0.25
N GLY A 312 16.79 5.94 0.06
CA GLY A 312 16.43 5.44 -1.27
C GLY A 312 14.99 4.96 -1.43
N TYR A 313 14.77 4.44 -2.63
CA TYR A 313 13.49 3.94 -3.15
C TYR A 313 13.67 2.50 -3.67
N PHE A 314 12.59 1.84 -4.05
CA PHE A 314 12.65 0.51 -4.66
C PHE A 314 12.38 0.59 -6.16
N ILE A 315 13.29 0.05 -6.98
CA ILE A 315 13.14 0.03 -8.45
C ILE A 315 12.12 -1.02 -8.88
N SER A 316 12.28 -2.18 -8.28
CA SER A 316 11.50 -3.35 -8.59
C SER A 316 10.75 -3.79 -7.35
N HIS A 317 9.75 -4.62 -7.57
CA HIS A 317 9.14 -5.39 -6.51
C HIS A 317 10.18 -6.37 -5.97
N PHE A 318 10.09 -6.78 -4.72
CA PHE A 318 10.97 -7.82 -4.19
C PHE A 318 10.33 -8.58 -3.03
N PHE A 319 10.81 -9.79 -2.83
CA PHE A 319 10.41 -10.65 -1.73
C PHE A 319 11.30 -10.46 -0.52
N ALA A 320 10.70 -10.59 0.65
CA ALA A 320 11.41 -10.80 1.89
C ALA A 320 10.72 -11.90 2.69
N SER A 321 11.50 -12.59 3.52
CA SER A 321 11.05 -13.73 4.31
C SER A 321 11.45 -13.60 5.77
N ASP A 322 10.71 -14.23 6.66
CA ASP A 322 11.04 -14.34 8.08
C ASP A 322 12.13 -15.38 8.36
N ASP A 323 12.46 -16.20 7.37
CA ASP A 323 13.46 -17.26 7.47
C ASP A 323 14.87 -16.78 7.06
N LEU A 324 15.60 -16.26 8.04
CA LEU A 324 16.99 -15.84 7.84
C LEU A 324 17.90 -16.97 7.33
N GLN A 325 17.67 -18.23 7.72
CA GLN A 325 18.52 -19.34 7.30
C GLN A 325 18.37 -19.61 5.80
N THR A 326 17.13 -19.63 5.33
CA THR A 326 16.83 -19.74 3.90
C THR A 326 17.46 -18.59 3.10
N GLU A 327 17.36 -17.35 3.58
CA GLU A 327 17.98 -16.20 2.91
C GLU A 327 19.52 -16.23 2.93
N GLN A 328 20.12 -16.80 3.98
CA GLN A 328 21.58 -17.05 4.03
C GLN A 328 22.02 -18.04 2.96
N MET A 329 21.19 -19.05 2.64
CA MET A 329 21.45 -19.98 1.53
C MET A 329 21.34 -19.28 0.17
N TYR A 330 20.30 -18.47 -0.03
CA TYR A 330 20.12 -17.69 -1.28
C TYR A 330 21.25 -16.70 -1.55
N ARG A 331 21.82 -16.11 -0.49
CA ARG A 331 23.00 -15.26 -0.58
C ARG A 331 24.22 -16.00 -1.16
N THR A 332 24.29 -17.33 -1.08
CA THR A 332 25.45 -18.17 -1.40
C THR A 332 26.67 -17.86 -0.52
N ASP A 333 27.89 -18.22 -0.93
CA ASP A 333 29.10 -18.01 -0.13
C ASP A 333 29.43 -16.53 0.07
N ARG A 334 29.17 -15.69 -0.94
CA ARG A 334 29.43 -14.24 -0.92
C ARG A 334 28.20 -13.46 -1.34
N GLY A 335 27.87 -12.44 -0.57
CA GLY A 335 26.74 -11.57 -0.89
C GLY A 335 26.25 -10.73 0.29
N CYS A 336 25.05 -10.20 0.14
CA CYS A 336 24.42 -9.29 1.08
C CYS A 336 23.11 -9.87 1.62
N ILE A 337 22.77 -9.56 2.87
CA ILE A 337 21.44 -9.81 3.44
C ILE A 337 20.81 -8.46 3.75
N LEU A 338 19.67 -8.20 3.15
CA LEU A 338 18.83 -7.08 3.53
C LEU A 338 17.99 -7.50 4.73
N HIS A 339 18.09 -6.77 5.83
CA HIS A 339 17.28 -6.93 7.03
C HIS A 339 16.26 -5.79 7.10
N PHE A 340 14.99 -6.08 6.88
CA PHE A 340 13.91 -5.11 6.96
C PHE A 340 13.44 -5.00 8.40
N HIS A 341 13.65 -3.82 8.99
CA HIS A 341 13.12 -3.49 10.30
C HIS A 341 11.57 -3.44 10.26
N PRO A 342 10.85 -3.82 11.33
CA PRO A 342 9.38 -3.79 11.35
C PRO A 342 8.75 -2.45 10.96
N SER A 343 9.46 -1.33 11.14
CA SER A 343 9.03 -0.01 10.68
C SER A 343 8.74 0.04 9.17
N MET A 344 9.42 -0.77 8.37
CA MET A 344 9.27 -0.80 6.91
C MET A 344 7.85 -1.23 6.49
N ARG A 345 7.26 -2.21 7.18
CA ARG A 345 5.88 -2.66 6.89
C ARG A 345 4.82 -1.71 7.41
N ARG A 346 5.14 -0.97 8.47
CA ARG A 346 4.24 -0.01 9.12
C ARG A 346 4.29 1.38 8.48
N ALA A 347 5.26 1.62 7.60
CA ALA A 347 5.39 2.89 6.90
C ALA A 347 4.18 3.13 5.98
N GLN A 348 3.68 4.36 5.98
CA GLN A 348 2.47 4.72 5.23
C GLN A 348 2.62 4.59 3.70
N ASN A 349 3.85 4.71 3.17
CA ASN A 349 4.12 4.73 1.73
C ASN A 349 5.05 3.60 1.27
N ILE A 350 5.38 2.64 2.15
CA ILE A 350 6.09 1.42 1.77
C ILE A 350 5.06 0.29 1.90
N PHE A 351 4.42 -0.02 0.77
CA PHE A 351 3.40 -1.05 0.75
C PHE A 351 4.06 -2.42 0.68
N SER A 352 3.51 -3.35 1.45
CA SER A 352 3.94 -4.75 1.48
C SER A 352 2.73 -5.63 1.79
N CYS A 353 2.71 -6.87 1.28
CA CYS A 353 1.70 -7.85 1.64
C CYS A 353 2.25 -9.28 1.68
N ASN A 354 1.66 -10.14 2.52
CA ASN A 354 1.94 -11.56 2.59
C ASN A 354 1.21 -12.30 1.48
N VAL A 355 1.93 -12.67 0.42
CA VAL A 355 1.34 -13.30 -0.76
C VAL A 355 1.31 -14.83 -0.68
N SER A 356 1.61 -15.42 0.48
CA SER A 356 1.75 -16.88 0.64
C SER A 356 0.49 -17.68 0.26
N TRP A 357 -0.70 -17.07 0.29
CA TRP A 357 -1.94 -17.74 -0.13
C TRP A 357 -2.17 -17.71 -1.65
N ILE A 358 -1.50 -16.80 -2.37
CA ILE A 358 -1.49 -16.73 -3.84
C ILE A 358 -0.30 -17.52 -4.39
N SER A 359 0.85 -17.42 -3.72
CA SER A 359 2.10 -18.01 -4.16
C SER A 359 1.98 -19.53 -4.30
N PRO A 360 2.54 -20.12 -5.38
CA PRO A 360 2.62 -21.58 -5.48
C PRO A 360 3.59 -22.16 -4.42
N HIS A 361 4.49 -21.34 -3.87
CA HIS A 361 5.48 -21.73 -2.86
C HIS A 361 4.88 -21.68 -1.45
N LYS A 362 4.00 -22.65 -1.13
CA LYS A 362 3.21 -22.68 0.12
C LYS A 362 4.00 -22.79 1.43
N TYR A 363 5.33 -22.92 1.37
CA TYR A 363 6.17 -23.29 2.53
C TYR A 363 6.98 -22.12 3.10
N LYS A 364 7.04 -21.00 2.38
CA LYS A 364 7.81 -19.81 2.77
C LYS A 364 6.84 -18.67 3.04
N CYS A 365 7.06 -17.95 4.15
CA CYS A 365 6.39 -16.67 4.32
C CYS A 365 6.99 -15.69 3.31
N GLU A 366 6.22 -15.36 2.28
CA GLU A 366 6.64 -14.45 1.23
C GLU A 366 5.94 -13.10 1.42
N ILE A 367 6.70 -12.14 1.93
CA ILE A 367 6.27 -10.75 2.00
C ILE A 367 6.76 -10.04 0.74
N LEU A 368 5.82 -9.65 -0.11
CA LEU A 368 6.08 -8.90 -1.32
C LEU A 368 6.04 -7.41 -1.02
N PHE A 369 7.14 -6.71 -1.26
CA PHE A 369 7.22 -5.26 -1.17
C PHE A 369 6.96 -4.62 -2.54
N LEU A 370 6.19 -3.53 -2.50
CA LEU A 370 5.89 -2.70 -3.66
C LEU A 370 7.12 -1.85 -4.03
N ARG A 371 7.43 -1.78 -5.33
CA ARG A 371 8.36 -0.77 -5.84
C ARG A 371 7.86 0.65 -5.53
N SER A 372 8.75 1.62 -5.50
CA SER A 372 8.34 3.01 -5.32
C SER A 372 7.64 3.52 -6.58
N PHE A 373 6.64 4.38 -6.39
CA PHE A 373 5.85 5.01 -7.46
C PHE A 373 5.53 6.45 -7.05
N ILE A 374 5.22 7.29 -8.05
CA ILE A 374 4.90 8.70 -7.83
C ILE A 374 3.39 8.86 -7.82
N ASP A 375 2.86 9.39 -6.72
CA ASP A 375 1.49 9.89 -6.61
C ASP A 375 1.46 11.38 -6.29
N ASP A 376 0.27 11.99 -6.29
CA ASP A 376 0.09 13.43 -6.03
C ASP A 376 0.59 13.87 -4.64
N THR A 377 0.82 12.93 -3.72
CA THR A 377 1.38 13.18 -2.39
C THR A 377 2.89 12.92 -2.33
N PHE A 378 3.42 12.13 -3.26
CA PHE A 378 4.81 11.69 -3.31
C PHE A 378 5.75 12.88 -3.37
N GLU A 379 5.58 13.79 -4.33
CA GLU A 379 6.47 14.96 -4.49
C GLU A 379 6.49 15.83 -3.23
N LYS A 380 5.32 16.07 -2.62
CA LYS A 380 5.23 16.85 -1.37
C LYS A 380 5.96 16.18 -0.21
N LYS A 381 5.95 14.85 -0.16
CA LYS A 381 6.62 14.05 0.88
C LYS A 381 8.12 13.95 0.62
N VAL A 382 8.53 13.79 -0.65
CA VAL A 382 9.94 13.76 -1.08
C VAL A 382 10.60 15.11 -0.86
N ALA A 383 9.93 16.21 -1.21
CA ALA A 383 10.41 17.56 -0.94
C ALA A 383 10.65 17.83 0.56
N LYS A 384 9.99 17.06 1.44
CA LYS A 384 10.17 17.10 2.89
C LYS A 384 11.14 16.04 3.41
N GLY A 385 11.70 15.19 2.55
CA GLY A 385 12.57 14.07 2.92
C GLY A 385 11.87 12.96 3.70
N LEU A 386 10.54 12.81 3.59
CA LEU A 386 9.74 11.90 4.44
C LEU A 386 9.33 10.61 3.74
N ASN A 387 9.85 10.35 2.54
CA ASN A 387 9.43 9.21 1.73
C ASN A 387 10.61 8.29 1.39
N GLY A 388 10.44 7.00 1.66
CA GLY A 388 11.43 5.98 1.37
C GLY A 388 12.02 5.33 2.62
N TRP A 389 13.14 4.65 2.40
CA TRP A 389 13.87 3.90 3.42
C TRP A 389 15.28 4.42 3.58
N LYS A 390 15.88 4.10 4.72
CA LYS A 390 17.27 4.37 5.06
C LYS A 390 18.02 3.05 5.19
N ALA A 391 19.26 3.01 4.73
CA ALA A 391 20.13 1.85 4.87
C ALA A 391 21.28 2.13 5.84
N LYS A 392 21.65 1.13 6.63
CA LYS A 392 22.85 1.13 7.48
C LYS A 392 23.48 -0.25 7.48
N VAL A 393 24.81 -0.30 7.58
CA VAL A 393 25.51 -1.57 7.85
C VAL A 393 25.16 -2.01 9.26
N LYS A 394 24.57 -3.19 9.40
CA LYS A 394 24.28 -3.79 10.70
C LYS A 394 25.45 -4.67 11.17
N SER A 395 26.01 -5.45 10.27
CA SER A 395 27.20 -6.26 10.49
C SER A 395 27.88 -6.58 9.16
N GLU A 396 29.19 -6.76 9.17
CA GLU A 396 29.96 -7.11 7.99
C GLU A 396 31.14 -7.99 8.36
N ASP A 397 31.31 -9.09 7.63
CA ASP A 397 32.47 -9.98 7.69
C ASP A 397 33.02 -10.23 6.27
N GLU A 398 34.05 -11.07 6.14
CA GLU A 398 34.70 -11.36 4.86
C GLU A 398 33.74 -11.86 3.77
N ASN A 399 32.67 -12.54 4.16
CA ASN A 399 31.76 -13.24 3.25
C ASN A 399 30.39 -12.57 3.15
N THR A 400 29.88 -12.01 4.25
CA THR A 400 28.52 -11.49 4.38
C THR A 400 28.49 -10.04 4.79
N GLN A 401 27.65 -9.26 4.12
CA GLN A 401 27.28 -7.91 4.56
C GLN A 401 25.78 -7.89 4.90
N MET A 402 25.43 -7.58 6.14
CA MET A 402 24.04 -7.40 6.55
C MET A 402 23.69 -5.92 6.61
N ILE A 403 22.68 -5.51 5.86
CA ILE A 403 22.23 -4.13 5.74
C ILE A 403 20.84 -4.03 6.35
N ILE A 404 20.67 -3.19 7.36
CA ILE A 404 19.36 -2.91 7.92
C ILE A 404 18.68 -1.79 7.14
N LEU A 405 17.43 -2.04 6.76
CA LEU A 405 16.53 -1.08 6.13
C LEU A 405 15.47 -0.62 7.13
N THR A 406 15.39 0.69 7.32
CA THR A 406 14.45 1.36 8.23
C THR A 406 13.64 2.39 7.48
N TRP A 407 12.44 2.70 7.98
CA TRP A 407 11.63 3.78 7.41
C TRP A 407 12.26 5.12 7.81
N ILE A 408 12.37 6.07 6.88
CA ILE A 408 13.05 7.35 7.16
C ILE A 408 12.48 8.07 8.41
N MET A 409 11.16 8.08 8.60
CA MET A 409 10.56 8.70 9.80
C MET A 409 10.97 8.02 11.10
N TYR A 410 11.16 6.70 11.07
CA TYR A 410 11.68 5.99 12.23
C TYR A 410 13.08 6.51 12.60
N ASP A 411 13.98 6.67 11.63
CA ASP A 411 15.33 7.17 11.89
C ASP A 411 15.37 8.63 12.34
N ILE A 412 14.46 9.49 11.83
CA ILE A 412 14.39 10.89 12.22
C ILE A 412 14.10 11.01 13.72
N PHE A 413 13.15 10.21 14.24
CA PHE A 413 12.66 10.39 15.60
C PHE A 413 13.25 9.42 16.62
N ILE A 414 13.87 8.30 16.21
CA ILE A 414 14.27 7.24 17.16
C ILE A 414 15.17 7.74 18.29
N GLN A 415 16.16 8.60 18.00
CA GLN A 415 17.07 9.11 19.03
C GLN A 415 16.36 10.03 20.03
N GLN A 416 15.51 10.93 19.54
CA GLN A 416 14.71 11.81 20.40
C GLN A 416 13.71 11.01 21.24
N SER A 417 13.09 9.99 20.64
CA SER A 417 12.19 9.08 21.35
C SER A 417 12.89 8.32 22.47
N LEU A 418 14.12 7.81 22.22
CA LEU A 418 14.93 7.15 23.24
C LEU A 418 15.38 8.13 24.35
N GLN A 419 15.75 9.36 24.00
CA GLN A 419 16.09 10.40 24.98
C GLN A 419 14.92 10.71 25.91
N ILE A 420 13.72 10.93 25.36
CA ILE A 420 12.51 11.16 26.17
C ILE A 420 12.19 9.91 26.99
N SER A 421 12.26 8.71 26.39
CA SER A 421 12.06 7.45 27.11
C SER A 421 12.98 7.37 28.34
N ALA A 422 14.26 7.72 28.21
CA ALA A 422 15.21 7.75 29.31
C ALA A 422 14.83 8.76 30.41
N ILE A 423 14.37 9.97 30.06
CA ILE A 423 13.85 10.97 31.03
C ILE A 423 12.71 10.38 31.87
N TRP A 424 11.91 9.50 31.27
CA TRP A 424 10.77 8.84 31.89
C TRP A 424 11.08 7.43 32.42
N ASN A 425 12.35 7.05 32.58
CA ASN A 425 12.77 5.71 33.02
C ASN A 425 12.14 4.56 32.21
N ASN A 426 11.93 4.77 30.91
CA ASN A 426 11.30 3.84 29.97
C ASN A 426 9.86 3.44 30.35
N SER A 427 9.16 4.28 31.12
CA SER A 427 7.77 4.02 31.54
C SER A 427 6.71 4.41 30.49
N ILE A 428 7.08 5.19 29.46
CA ILE A 428 6.19 5.62 28.39
C ILE A 428 6.47 4.82 27.12
N ASP A 429 5.40 4.37 26.45
CA ASP A 429 5.47 3.69 25.15
C ASP A 429 6.16 4.55 24.08
N LEU A 430 7.14 3.98 23.37
CA LEU A 430 7.92 4.69 22.34
C LEU A 430 7.07 5.19 21.16
N ASN A 431 5.98 4.50 20.80
CA ASN A 431 5.08 4.96 19.74
C ASN A 431 4.28 6.19 20.18
N LEU A 432 3.90 6.25 21.46
CA LEU A 432 3.26 7.44 22.03
C LEU A 432 4.24 8.63 22.00
N ILE A 433 5.49 8.43 22.42
CA ILE A 433 6.53 9.47 22.35
C ILE A 433 6.73 9.94 20.90
N TYR A 434 6.81 9.00 19.96
CA TYR A 434 6.92 9.31 18.53
C TYR A 434 5.75 10.19 18.05
N ILE A 435 4.49 9.85 18.37
CA ILE A 435 3.32 10.64 17.97
C ILE A 435 3.36 12.04 18.59
N ALA A 436 3.78 12.16 19.84
CA ALA A 436 3.95 13.45 20.50
C ALA A 436 5.02 14.31 19.81
N LEU A 437 6.17 13.72 19.46
CA LEU A 437 7.25 14.39 18.73
C LEU A 437 6.80 14.79 17.32
N GLU A 438 6.18 13.89 16.57
CA GLU A 438 5.70 14.14 15.21
C GLU A 438 4.70 15.31 15.18
N GLY A 439 3.71 15.30 16.08
CA GLY A 439 2.72 16.37 16.20
C GLY A 439 3.30 17.72 16.65
N LEU A 440 4.53 17.75 17.16
CA LEU A 440 5.23 18.94 17.63
C LEU A 440 6.51 19.22 16.84
N TYR A 441 6.64 18.64 15.64
CA TYR A 441 7.77 18.84 14.73
C TYR A 441 9.15 18.55 15.35
N GLY A 442 9.23 17.53 16.21
CA GLY A 442 10.48 17.08 16.85
C GLY A 442 10.95 17.93 18.03
N ASP A 443 10.12 18.85 18.53
CA ASP A 443 10.44 19.66 19.71
C ASP A 443 10.34 18.83 20.99
N ILE A 444 11.51 18.43 21.53
CA ILE A 444 11.62 17.58 22.72
C ILE A 444 10.99 18.24 23.94
N GLU A 445 11.22 19.53 24.17
CA GLU A 445 10.74 20.23 25.36
C GLU A 445 9.21 20.31 25.36
N LYS A 446 8.62 20.67 24.21
CA LYS A 446 7.16 20.67 24.06
C LYS A 446 6.58 19.27 24.18
N ALA A 447 7.25 18.25 23.62
CA ALA A 447 6.80 16.86 23.72
C ALA A 447 6.81 16.38 25.17
N VAL A 448 7.89 16.59 25.91
CA VAL A 448 7.96 16.29 27.35
C VAL A 448 6.87 17.04 28.12
N GLY A 449 6.68 18.33 27.85
CA GLY A 449 5.63 19.13 28.46
C GLY A 449 4.21 18.61 28.16
N LEU A 450 3.98 18.09 26.95
CA LEU A 450 2.72 17.45 26.56
C LEU A 450 2.50 16.12 27.28
N LEU A 451 3.54 15.28 27.40
CA LEU A 451 3.52 14.01 28.11
C LEU A 451 3.26 14.19 29.61
N VAL A 452 3.84 15.21 30.25
CA VAL A 452 3.52 15.57 31.64
C VAL A 452 2.04 15.91 31.80
N LYS A 453 1.48 16.69 30.87
CA LYS A 453 0.04 17.02 30.90
C LYS A 453 -0.82 15.77 30.67
N PHE A 454 -0.37 14.85 29.83
CA PHE A 454 -1.05 13.59 29.56
C PHE A 454 -1.07 12.66 30.79
N GLU A 455 0.06 12.42 31.44
CA GLU A 455 0.13 11.55 32.63
C GLU A 455 -0.68 12.12 33.81
N LYS A 456 -0.71 13.45 33.97
CA LYS A 456 -1.62 14.11 34.92
C LYS A 456 -3.08 13.87 34.55
N TRP A 457 -3.44 14.00 33.28
CA TRP A 457 -4.80 13.75 32.81
C TRP A 457 -5.24 12.30 33.03
N LYS A 458 -4.35 11.35 32.72
CA LYS A 458 -4.55 9.92 32.85
C LYS A 458 -4.92 9.53 34.27
N THR A 459 -4.16 10.03 35.25
CA THR A 459 -4.34 9.72 36.68
C THR A 459 -5.42 10.54 37.37
N GLN A 460 -5.48 11.87 37.15
CA GLN A 460 -6.35 12.76 37.92
C GLN A 460 -7.78 12.88 37.38
N TYR A 461 -8.01 12.60 36.09
CA TYR A 461 -9.31 12.82 35.44
C TYR A 461 -10.00 11.51 35.01
N ASN A 462 -9.59 10.40 35.63
CA ASN A 462 -10.07 9.06 35.36
C ASN A 462 -9.98 8.71 33.86
N GLY A 463 -8.85 9.06 33.25
CA GLY A 463 -8.62 8.89 31.80
C GLY A 463 -8.62 7.42 31.41
N GLU A 464 -8.01 6.56 32.24
CA GLU A 464 -7.94 5.12 32.02
C GLU A 464 -9.32 4.46 32.04
N ALA A 465 -10.16 4.72 33.04
CA ALA A 465 -11.50 4.12 33.08
C ALA A 465 -12.37 4.57 31.89
N LYS A 466 -12.22 5.82 31.44
CA LYS A 466 -12.90 6.31 30.22
C LYS A 466 -12.40 5.58 28.98
N TYR A 467 -11.12 5.25 28.90
CA TYR A 467 -10.57 4.45 27.81
C TYR A 467 -11.07 3.01 27.87
N THR A 468 -11.10 2.38 29.04
CA THR A 468 -11.62 1.01 29.21
C THR A 468 -13.04 0.87 28.65
N GLN A 469 -13.90 1.88 28.84
CA GLN A 469 -15.27 1.92 28.29
C GLN A 469 -15.32 2.00 26.75
N LYS A 470 -14.25 2.50 26.11
CA LYS A 470 -14.14 2.67 24.65
C LYS A 470 -13.16 1.72 23.99
N MET A 471 -12.54 0.82 24.75
CA MET A 471 -11.42 0.01 24.27
C MET A 471 -11.81 -0.85 23.06
N GLU A 472 -13.00 -1.44 23.09
CA GLU A 472 -13.55 -2.26 22.01
C GLU A 472 -13.72 -1.44 20.72
N GLU A 473 -14.20 -0.19 20.80
CA GLU A 473 -14.32 0.73 19.66
C GLU A 473 -12.97 0.98 18.97
N PHE A 474 -11.89 1.11 19.75
CA PHE A 474 -10.55 1.26 19.18
C PHE A 474 -10.07 -0.05 18.53
N GLN A 475 -10.34 -1.20 19.14
CA GLN A 475 -9.93 -2.50 18.61
C GLN A 475 -10.64 -2.82 17.29
N THR A 476 -11.94 -2.59 17.19
CA THR A 476 -12.70 -2.77 15.94
C THR A 476 -12.23 -1.81 14.85
N ARG A 477 -11.68 -0.65 15.22
CA ARG A 477 -11.01 0.30 14.32
C ARG A 477 -9.51 0.08 14.18
N ARG A 478 -9.01 -1.14 14.47
CA ARG A 478 -7.61 -1.57 14.26
C ARG A 478 -6.56 -0.73 15.01
N CYS A 479 -6.97 -0.06 16.07
CA CYS A 479 -6.09 0.75 16.89
C CYS A 479 -5.59 -0.10 18.07
N CYS A 480 -4.55 -0.89 17.84
CA CYS A 480 -4.12 -1.94 18.76
C CYS A 480 -3.17 -1.46 19.89
N ASN A 481 -2.67 -0.21 19.84
CA ASN A 481 -1.80 0.34 20.89
C ASN A 481 -2.62 1.14 21.93
N HIS A 482 -2.86 0.54 23.09
CA HIS A 482 -3.64 1.13 24.19
C HIS A 482 -3.11 2.48 24.67
N HIS A 483 -1.79 2.65 24.77
CA HIS A 483 -1.18 3.90 25.21
C HIS A 483 -1.42 5.02 24.21
N VAL A 484 -1.26 4.73 22.92
CA VAL A 484 -1.55 5.66 21.83
C VAL A 484 -3.04 6.04 21.81
N ASN A 485 -3.94 5.08 21.96
CA ASN A 485 -5.38 5.33 21.96
C ASN A 485 -5.79 6.28 23.10
N LEU A 486 -5.28 6.00 24.30
CA LEU A 486 -5.50 6.83 25.48
C LEU A 486 -4.96 8.25 25.27
N PHE A 487 -3.80 8.38 24.62
CA PHE A 487 -3.22 9.67 24.24
C PHE A 487 -4.07 10.44 23.21
N CYS A 488 -4.60 9.76 22.19
CA CYS A 488 -5.51 10.36 21.21
C CYS A 488 -6.79 10.90 21.87
N MET A 489 -7.37 10.15 22.83
CA MET A 489 -8.53 10.63 23.62
C MET A 489 -8.21 11.90 24.41
N PHE A 490 -6.99 11.99 24.95
CA PHE A 490 -6.52 13.19 25.64
C PHE A 490 -6.39 14.40 24.70
N LEU A 491 -5.85 14.20 23.50
CA LEU A 491 -5.70 15.27 22.51
C LEU A 491 -7.05 15.80 22.05
N GLN A 492 -8.01 14.93 21.74
CA GLN A 492 -9.36 15.33 21.30
C GLN A 492 -10.04 16.26 22.30
N LYS A 493 -9.94 15.96 23.62
CA LYS A 493 -10.53 16.82 24.66
C LYS A 493 -9.92 18.23 24.71
N LYS A 494 -8.67 18.39 24.30
CA LYS A 494 -8.00 19.70 24.26
C LYS A 494 -8.34 20.49 22.99
N THR A 495 -8.58 19.80 21.88
CA THR A 495 -8.88 20.42 20.59
C THR A 495 -10.37 20.73 20.40
N SER A 496 -11.25 20.31 21.32
CA SER A 496 -12.68 20.66 21.31
C SER A 496 -13.00 21.87 22.21
N PRO A 497 -12.91 23.12 21.73
CA PRO A 497 -13.73 24.20 22.27
C PRO A 497 -15.10 24.10 21.61
N LYS A 498 -16.01 23.25 22.12
CA LYS A 498 -17.38 23.06 21.60
C LYS A 498 -17.49 22.84 20.07
N GLY A 499 -17.73 21.59 19.66
CA GLY A 499 -18.37 21.25 18.38
C GLY A 499 -17.44 20.90 17.24
N LEU A 500 -17.37 19.60 16.92
CA LEU A 500 -17.94 19.00 15.71
C LEU A 500 -18.09 17.49 15.98
#